data_AF-A0A0B2R4R0-F1
#
_entry.id   AF-A0A0B2R4R0-F1
#
_cell.length_a   1.000
_cell.length_b   1.000
_cell.length_c   1.000
_cell.angle_alpha   90.00
_cell.angle_beta   90.00
_cell.angle_gamma   90.00
#
_symmetry.space_group_name_H-M   'P 1'
#
loop_
_entity.id
_entity.type
_entity.pdbx_description
1 polymer ?
#
loop_
_entity_poly.entity_id
_entity_poly.type
_entity_poly.pdbx_seq_one_letter_code
_entity_poly.pdbx_strand_id
1 'polypeptide(L)'
;DAIGGGGIIIDSGTAVTRLRSEVYDALRDAFVKGAKGIPKANGVSLFDTCYDLSSRESVQVPTVSFHFPEGRELPLPARNYLIPVDSVGTFCFAFAPTTSSLSIMGNVQQQGTRVGFDIANSLVGFSADSC
;
A
#
# COMPACT_ATOMS: atom_id res chain seq x y z
N ASP A 1 16.71 -4.51 -11.55
CA ASP A 1 18.01 -4.82 -12.18
C ASP A 1 18.05 -4.14 -13.55
N ALA A 2 19.22 -3.99 -14.17
CA ALA A 2 19.41 -3.21 -15.41
C ALA A 2 18.68 -3.80 -16.65
N ILE A 3 17.98 -4.92 -16.49
CA ILE A 3 17.25 -5.66 -17.53
C ILE A 3 15.72 -5.58 -17.34
N GLY A 4 15.23 -4.84 -16.33
CA GLY A 4 13.80 -4.66 -16.07
C GLY A 4 13.10 -5.85 -15.39
N GLY A 5 13.86 -6.83 -14.89
CA GLY A 5 13.36 -7.96 -14.09
C GLY A 5 13.09 -7.60 -12.62
N GLY A 6 13.62 -6.47 -12.16
CA GLY A 6 13.30 -5.85 -10.87
C GLY A 6 12.74 -4.45 -11.07
N GLY A 7 11.56 -4.19 -10.50
CA GLY A 7 10.87 -2.92 -10.58
C GLY A 7 9.46 -2.98 -9.99
N ILE A 8 8.73 -1.88 -10.13
CA ILE A 8 7.32 -1.77 -9.74
C ILE A 8 6.53 -1.21 -10.92
N ILE A 9 5.41 -1.86 -11.26
CA ILE A 9 4.45 -1.38 -12.26
C ILE A 9 3.48 -0.43 -11.55
N ILE A 10 3.16 0.70 -12.17
CA ILE A 10 2.08 1.58 -11.68
C ILE A 10 0.83 1.22 -12.47
N ASP A 11 -0.17 0.66 -11.79
CA ASP A 11 -1.33 0.08 -12.44
C ASP A 11 -2.62 0.45 -11.70
N SER A 12 -3.45 1.26 -12.34
CA SER A 12 -4.77 1.64 -11.82
C SER A 12 -5.83 0.54 -12.03
N GLY A 13 -5.56 -0.48 -12.84
CA GLY A 13 -6.41 -1.65 -13.02
C GLY A 13 -6.31 -2.68 -11.89
N THR A 14 -5.20 -2.68 -11.14
CA THR A 14 -5.03 -3.51 -9.94
C THR A 14 -5.51 -2.76 -8.70
N ALA A 15 -6.44 -3.33 -7.94
CA ALA A 15 -7.06 -2.65 -6.79
C ALA A 15 -6.06 -2.19 -5.71
N VAL A 16 -5.18 -3.08 -5.26
CA VAL A 16 -4.24 -2.85 -4.16
C VAL A 16 -2.82 -3.22 -4.57
N THR A 17 -1.83 -2.61 -3.91
CA THR A 17 -0.42 -2.87 -4.21
C THR A 17 -0.08 -4.35 -3.97
N ARG A 18 0.53 -4.96 -4.98
CA ARG A 18 1.03 -6.33 -4.97
C ARG A 18 2.54 -6.29 -4.87
N LEU A 19 3.12 -6.87 -3.82
CA LEU A 19 4.56 -6.88 -3.62
C LEU A 19 5.10 -8.30 -3.75
N ARG A 20 6.33 -8.45 -4.26
CA ARG A 20 7.05 -9.73 -4.15
C ARG A 20 6.98 -10.22 -2.70
N SER A 21 6.75 -11.52 -2.49
CA SER A 21 6.43 -12.06 -1.16
C SER A 21 7.41 -11.64 -0.06
N GLU A 22 8.72 -11.67 -0.33
CA GLU A 22 9.74 -11.23 0.64
C GLU A 22 9.59 -9.77 1.08
N VAL A 23 9.18 -8.88 0.17
CA VAL A 23 8.97 -7.46 0.46
C VAL A 23 7.64 -7.26 1.18
N TYR A 24 6.61 -8.00 0.75
CA TYR A 24 5.31 -8.00 1.41
C TYR A 24 5.42 -8.46 2.87
N ASP A 25 6.08 -9.58 3.11
CA ASP A 25 6.23 -10.16 4.44
C ASP A 25 6.96 -9.20 5.37
N ALA A 26 8.06 -8.60 4.92
CA ALA A 26 8.79 -7.60 5.69
C ALA A 26 7.93 -6.36 6.02
N LEU A 27 7.18 -5.83 5.05
CA LEU A 27 6.29 -4.69 5.24
C LEU A 27 5.15 -5.02 6.22
N ARG A 28 4.48 -6.15 6.00
CA ARG A 28 3.38 -6.64 6.84
C ARG A 28 3.84 -6.82 8.29
N ASP A 29 4.97 -7.49 8.49
CA ASP A 29 5.46 -7.81 9.83
C ASP A 29 5.88 -6.54 10.58
N ALA A 30 6.49 -5.57 9.90
CA ALA A 30 6.80 -4.26 10.46
C ALA A 30 5.52 -3.49 10.84
N PHE A 31 4.51 -3.49 9.95
CA PHE A 31 3.23 -2.85 10.21
C PHE A 31 2.51 -3.47 11.41
N VAL A 32 2.39 -4.80 11.45
CA VAL A 32 1.79 -5.55 12.56
C VAL A 32 2.53 -5.28 13.88
N LYS A 33 3.86 -5.21 13.85
CA LYS A 33 4.66 -4.89 15.04
C LYS A 33 4.41 -3.47 15.55
N GLY A 34 4.16 -2.51 14.66
CA GLY A 34 3.80 -1.14 15.03
C GLY A 34 2.34 -0.98 15.46
N ALA A 35 1.43 -1.79 14.91
CA ALA A 35 0.00 -1.75 15.16
C ALA A 35 -0.49 -2.59 16.37
N LYS A 36 0.40 -2.92 17.32
CA LYS A 36 0.12 -3.84 18.44
C LYS A 36 -1.07 -3.47 19.35
N GLY A 37 -1.53 -2.22 19.33
CA GLY A 37 -2.67 -1.74 20.13
C GLY A 37 -4.04 -1.88 19.45
N ILE A 38 -4.09 -2.47 18.25
CA ILE A 38 -5.29 -2.59 17.43
C ILE A 38 -5.78 -4.05 17.46
N PRO A 39 -7.07 -4.31 17.77
CA PRO A 39 -7.62 -5.66 17.76
C PRO A 39 -7.50 -6.29 16.36
N LYS A 40 -6.96 -7.51 16.27
CA LYS A 40 -6.90 -8.24 15.00
C LYS A 40 -8.26 -8.88 14.68
N ALA A 41 -8.57 -8.95 13.39
CA ALA A 41 -9.67 -9.71 12.83
C ALA A 41 -9.13 -10.85 11.95
N ASN A 42 -10.01 -11.77 11.55
CA ASN A 42 -9.66 -12.79 10.57
C ASN A 42 -9.35 -12.15 9.20
N GLY A 43 -8.44 -12.77 8.45
CA GLY A 43 -8.17 -12.35 7.07
C GLY A 43 -9.40 -12.49 6.17
N VAL A 44 -9.47 -11.64 5.14
CA VAL A 44 -10.59 -11.57 4.21
C VAL A 44 -10.08 -11.62 2.77
N SER A 45 -10.50 -12.63 2.01
CA SER A 45 -10.09 -12.82 0.62
C SER A 45 -8.56 -12.82 0.45
N LEU A 46 -8.01 -11.81 -0.24
CA LEU A 46 -6.58 -11.66 -0.48
C LEU A 46 -5.80 -10.97 0.66
N PHE A 47 -6.49 -10.48 1.69
CA PHE A 47 -5.88 -9.79 2.82
C PHE A 47 -5.64 -10.74 3.98
N ASP A 48 -4.38 -10.92 4.38
CA ASP A 48 -4.00 -11.77 5.52
C ASP A 48 -3.98 -11.02 6.88
N THR A 49 -4.02 -9.69 6.82
CA THR A 49 -3.83 -8.81 7.98
C THR A 49 -5.01 -7.84 8.04
N CYS A 50 -5.92 -8.12 8.96
CA CYS A 50 -7.11 -7.32 9.19
C CYS A 50 -7.27 -7.01 10.68
N TYR A 51 -8.04 -5.96 10.96
CA TYR A 51 -8.25 -5.41 12.28
C TYR A 51 -9.74 -5.12 12.48
N ASP A 52 -10.22 -5.34 13.70
CA ASP A 52 -11.56 -4.96 14.13
C ASP A 52 -11.51 -3.57 14.77
N LEU A 53 -12.10 -2.60 14.07
CA LEU A 53 -12.23 -1.22 14.50
C LEU A 53 -13.67 -0.84 14.85
N SER A 54 -14.59 -1.80 14.93
CA SER A 54 -16.03 -1.56 15.18
C SER A 54 -16.32 -0.77 16.46
N SER A 55 -15.45 -0.88 17.45
CA SER A 55 -15.54 -0.21 18.76
C SER A 55 -14.65 1.04 18.89
N ARG A 56 -14.04 1.51 17.79
CA ARG A 56 -13.07 2.62 17.78
C ARG A 56 -13.55 3.74 16.87
N GLU A 57 -13.64 4.96 17.40
CA GLU A 57 -13.88 6.16 16.57
C GLU A 57 -12.64 6.56 15.76
N SER A 58 -11.45 6.33 16.32
CA SER A 58 -10.17 6.58 15.66
C SER A 58 -9.09 5.62 16.19
N VAL A 59 -8.06 5.40 15.36
CA VAL A 59 -6.88 4.61 15.72
C VAL A 59 -5.62 5.27 15.21
N GLN A 60 -4.53 5.11 15.97
CA GLN A 60 -3.19 5.44 15.50
C GLN A 60 -2.58 4.20 14.86
N VAL A 61 -2.02 4.38 13.67
CA VAL A 61 -1.41 3.32 12.86
C VAL A 61 0.01 3.76 12.45
N PRO A 62 0.93 2.82 12.18
CA PRO A 62 2.24 3.15 11.65
C PRO A 62 2.15 3.92 10.32
N THR A 63 2.99 4.92 10.15
CA THR A 63 3.16 5.61 8.85
C THR A 63 3.73 4.63 7.82
N VAL A 64 3.20 4.67 6.60
CA VAL A 64 3.70 3.88 5.46
C VAL A 64 4.00 4.83 4.32
N SER A 65 5.13 4.63 3.65
CA SER A 65 5.59 5.51 2.58
C SER A 65 6.41 4.74 1.55
N PHE A 66 6.33 5.15 0.29
CA PHE A 66 7.22 4.65 -0.75
C PHE A 66 8.48 5.53 -0.79
N HIS A 67 9.65 4.92 -0.66
CA HIS A 67 10.92 5.61 -0.79
C HIS A 67 11.50 5.41 -2.19
N PHE A 68 12.00 6.49 -2.77
CA PHE A 68 12.60 6.56 -4.09
C PHE A 68 14.07 7.00 -3.97
N PRO A 69 14.89 6.85 -5.04
CA PRO A 69 16.26 7.33 -5.05
C PRO A 69 16.37 8.80 -4.65
N GLU A 70 17.54 9.19 -4.14
CA GLU A 70 17.86 10.57 -3.75
C GLU A 70 16.99 11.10 -2.59
N GLY A 71 16.47 10.19 -1.75
CA GLY A 71 15.72 10.56 -0.54
C GLY A 71 14.30 11.07 -0.79
N ARG A 72 13.79 10.92 -2.02
CA ARG A 72 12.39 11.23 -2.34
C ARG A 72 11.46 10.23 -1.67
N GLU A 73 10.33 10.72 -1.19
CA GLU A 73 9.34 9.92 -0.46
C GLU A 73 7.92 10.28 -0.90
N LEU A 74 7.07 9.25 -1.02
CA LEU A 74 5.63 9.40 -1.19
C LEU A 74 4.93 8.84 0.05
N PRO A 75 4.55 9.70 1.01
CA PRO A 75 3.79 9.27 2.16
C PRO A 75 2.36 8.89 1.76
N LEU A 76 1.88 7.77 2.31
CA LEU A 76 0.53 7.30 2.07
C LEU A 76 -0.38 7.77 3.20
N PRO A 77 -1.54 8.37 2.90
CA PRO A 77 -2.61 8.53 3.89
C PRO A 77 -3.05 7.18 4.44
N ALA A 78 -3.49 7.11 5.71
CA ALA A 78 -3.91 5.84 6.33
C ALA A 78 -4.98 5.07 5.53
N ARG A 79 -5.93 5.80 4.93
CA ARG A 79 -6.97 5.24 4.05
C ARG A 79 -6.41 4.54 2.80
N ASN A 80 -5.17 4.83 2.40
CA ASN A 80 -4.50 4.22 1.25
C ASN A 80 -3.75 2.93 1.63
N TYR A 81 -3.76 2.51 2.89
CA TYR A 81 -3.19 1.22 3.30
C TYR A 81 -3.97 0.45 4.36
N LEU A 82 -5.01 1.04 4.94
CA LEU A 82 -5.94 0.37 5.84
C LEU A 82 -7.36 0.67 5.36
N ILE A 83 -7.96 -0.26 4.63
CA ILE A 83 -9.24 -0.07 3.92
C ILE A 83 -10.37 -0.83 4.61
N PRO A 84 -11.60 -0.29 4.64
CA PRO A 84 -12.76 -1.05 5.09
C PRO A 84 -13.07 -2.18 4.09
N VAL A 85 -13.36 -3.38 4.60
CA VAL A 85 -13.77 -4.53 3.77
C VAL A 85 -15.21 -4.97 4.00
N ASP A 86 -15.86 -4.39 5.00
CA ASP A 86 -17.27 -4.57 5.31
C ASP A 86 -17.87 -3.29 5.92
N SER A 87 -19.16 -3.32 6.25
CA SER A 87 -19.87 -2.22 6.90
C SER A 87 -19.91 -2.32 8.43
N VAL A 88 -19.27 -3.32 9.03
CA VAL A 88 -19.33 -3.58 10.49
C VAL A 88 -18.05 -3.21 11.21
N GLY A 89 -17.03 -2.74 10.49
CA GLY A 89 -15.83 -2.14 11.08
C GLY A 89 -14.56 -2.98 10.92
N THR A 90 -14.53 -3.94 9.99
CA THR A 90 -13.29 -4.65 9.66
C THR A 90 -12.48 -3.85 8.65
N PHE A 91 -11.22 -3.60 8.98
CA PHE A 91 -10.27 -2.92 8.11
C PHE A 91 -9.07 -3.80 7.83
N CYS A 92 -8.67 -3.90 6.55
CA CYS A 92 -7.57 -4.76 6.13
C CYS A 92 -6.40 -3.95 5.57
N PHE A 93 -5.19 -4.46 5.81
CA PHE A 93 -3.95 -3.88 5.29
C PHE A 93 -3.91 -4.07 3.78
N ALA A 94 -4.00 -2.97 3.03
CA ALA A 94 -4.21 -2.96 1.57
C ALA A 94 -2.92 -3.23 0.77
N PHE A 95 -2.16 -4.22 1.19
CA PHE A 95 -1.03 -4.81 0.47
C PHE A 95 -1.22 -6.32 0.44
N ALA A 96 -0.77 -6.97 -0.62
CA ALA A 96 -0.81 -8.41 -0.74
C ALA A 96 0.42 -8.95 -1.49
N PRO A 97 0.79 -10.22 -1.30
CA PRO A 97 1.89 -10.80 -2.02
C PRO A 97 1.50 -11.07 -3.49
N THR A 98 2.51 -11.25 -4.33
CA THR A 98 2.39 -11.75 -5.70
C THR A 98 3.38 -12.87 -5.96
N THR A 99 2.97 -13.83 -6.78
CA THR A 99 3.84 -14.89 -7.33
C THR A 99 4.63 -14.42 -8.56
N SER A 100 4.30 -13.23 -9.09
CA SER A 100 5.04 -12.59 -10.17
C SER A 100 6.43 -12.12 -9.71
N SER A 101 7.37 -12.03 -10.65
CA SER A 101 8.66 -11.38 -10.42
C SER A 101 8.54 -9.86 -10.23
N LEU A 102 7.41 -9.27 -10.62
CA LEU A 102 7.19 -7.82 -10.58
C LEU A 102 6.22 -7.42 -9.47
N SER A 103 6.56 -6.34 -8.75
CA SER A 103 5.62 -5.65 -7.86
C SER A 103 4.73 -4.71 -8.65
N ILE A 104 3.56 -4.37 -8.10
CA ILE A 104 2.58 -3.46 -8.68
C ILE A 104 2.15 -2.46 -7.61
N MET A 105 2.23 -1.17 -7.89
CA MET A 105 1.57 -0.11 -7.13
C MET A 105 0.12 0.00 -7.62
N GLY A 106 -0.82 -0.45 -6.79
CA GLY A 106 -2.23 -0.52 -7.14
C GLY A 106 -2.97 0.80 -6.95
N ASN A 107 -4.22 0.84 -7.43
CA ASN A 107 -5.09 1.99 -7.43
C ASN A 107 -5.28 2.62 -6.04
N VAL A 108 -5.55 1.82 -5.00
CA VAL A 108 -5.76 2.34 -3.62
C VAL A 108 -4.58 3.16 -3.13
N GLN A 109 -3.34 2.76 -3.44
CA GLN A 109 -2.16 3.52 -3.04
C GLN A 109 -1.98 4.81 -3.84
N GLN A 110 -2.52 4.88 -5.06
CA GLN A 110 -2.47 6.06 -5.93
C GLN A 110 -3.56 7.10 -5.61
N GLN A 111 -4.65 6.74 -4.92
CA GLN A 111 -5.77 7.64 -4.67
C GLN A 111 -5.36 8.93 -3.93
N GLY A 112 -5.81 10.09 -4.43
CA GLY A 112 -5.43 11.40 -3.88
C GLY A 112 -3.98 11.81 -4.19
N THR A 113 -3.29 11.07 -5.05
CA THR A 113 -1.97 11.40 -5.61
C THR A 113 -2.12 11.54 -7.12
N ARG A 114 -1.68 12.68 -7.67
CA ARG A 114 -1.52 12.83 -9.10
C ARG A 114 -0.27 12.08 -9.55
N VAL A 115 -0.46 11.12 -10.45
CA VAL A 115 0.63 10.40 -11.10
C VAL A 115 0.86 10.99 -12.49
N GLY A 116 2.03 11.58 -12.71
CA GLY A 116 2.44 12.16 -13.99
C GLY A 116 3.46 11.28 -14.70
N PHE A 117 3.28 11.08 -16.01
CA PHE A 117 4.21 10.34 -16.85
C PHE A 117 4.87 11.29 -17.85
N ASP A 118 6.12 11.66 -17.59
CA ASP A 118 6.95 12.43 -18.51
C ASP A 118 7.73 11.46 -19.39
N ILE A 119 7.11 11.09 -20.50
CA ILE A 119 7.68 10.13 -21.45
C ILE A 119 8.93 10.69 -22.14
N ALA A 120 9.00 12.01 -22.34
CA ALA A 120 10.12 12.65 -23.02
C ALA A 120 11.41 12.55 -22.18
N ASN A 121 11.29 12.67 -20.86
CA ASN A 121 12.42 12.58 -19.93
C ASN A 121 12.53 11.23 -19.22
N SER A 122 11.66 10.27 -19.52
CA SER A 122 11.59 8.96 -18.86
C SER A 122 11.41 9.07 -17.34
N LEU A 123 10.54 9.98 -16.89
CA LEU A 123 10.28 10.23 -15.48
C LEU A 123 8.82 9.93 -15.11
N VAL A 124 8.64 9.47 -13.88
CA VAL A 124 7.33 9.41 -13.22
C VAL A 124 7.34 10.39 -12.05
N GLY A 125 6.33 11.25 -11.99
CA GLY A 125 6.12 12.21 -10.91
C GLY A 125 4.92 11.81 -10.04
N PHE A 126 5.07 11.99 -8.73
CA PHE A 126 3.99 11.87 -7.76
C PHE A 126 3.83 13.20 -7.04
N SER A 127 2.63 13.74 -7.02
CA SER A 127 2.31 14.95 -6.25
C SER A 127 0.97 14.78 -5.56
N ALA A 128 0.79 15.42 -4.40
CA ALA A 128 -0.52 15.49 -3.76
C ALA A 128 -1.54 16.06 -4.76
N ASP A 129 -2.72 15.42 -4.84
CA ASP A 129 -3.80 15.96 -5.65
C ASP A 129 -4.42 17.17 -4.93
N SER A 130 -4.48 18.30 -5.61
CA SER A 130 -4.99 19.58 -5.08
C SER A 130 -6.07 20.18 -5.97
N CYS A 131 -6.72 19.36 -6.80
CA CYS A 131 -7.79 19.81 -7.69
C CYS A 131 -8.98 20.39 -6.93
#